data_AF-A0A2P9FG14-F1
#
_entry.id   AF-A0A2P9FG14-F1
#
_cell.length_a   1.000
_cell.length_b   1.000
_cell.length_c   1.000
_cell.angle_alpha   90.00
_cell.angle_beta   90.00
_cell.angle_gamma   90.00
#
_symmetry.space_group_name_H-M   'P 1'
#
loop_
_entity.id
_entity.type
_entity.pdbx_description
1 polymer ?
#
loop_
_entity_poly.entity_id
_entity_poly.type
_entity_poly.pdbx_seq_one_letter_code
_entity_poly.pdbx_strand_id
1 'polypeptide(L)'
;MSRTQPLDGDAPTDLRRLLAFRAHGAARLLLGCRARLEDVEGAVAAGQRETAVLMAYELVQLSLSVRGLRTEGELTYGRDEVAFDPFAGVPADEVRDGLRLAAEGGDVTDEDSEAWLERLRAHIAATEARLGYTEPLPDVRSGSGMMKGFKLARTWEPLLRRASLPDLLPDAWKRRAD
;
A
#
# COMPACT_ATOMS: atom_id res chain seq x y z
N MET A 1 -11.26 23.13 1.14
CA MET A 1 -9.85 23.55 1.13
C MET A 1 -9.13 22.79 2.24
N SER A 2 -8.62 21.58 1.96
CA SER A 2 -7.89 20.80 2.97
C SER A 2 -6.48 21.35 3.13
N ARG A 3 -6.11 21.66 4.38
CA ARG A 3 -4.76 22.10 4.76
C ARG A 3 -3.84 20.87 4.79
N THR A 4 -2.86 20.85 3.89
CA THR A 4 -1.76 19.88 3.88
C THR A 4 -0.86 20.12 5.10
N GLN A 5 -0.62 19.09 5.92
CA GLN A 5 0.30 19.14 7.05
C GLN A 5 1.76 19.21 6.54
N PRO A 6 2.68 19.95 7.21
CA PRO A 6 4.09 19.96 6.84
C PRO A 6 4.70 18.57 7.03
N LEU A 7 5.52 18.13 6.09
CA LEU A 7 6.25 16.87 6.17
C LEU A 7 7.44 17.04 7.10
N ASP A 8 7.33 16.58 8.35
CA ASP A 8 8.49 16.40 9.22
C ASP A 8 9.31 15.20 8.72
N GLY A 9 10.59 15.45 8.42
CA GLY A 9 11.55 14.48 7.92
C GLY A 9 12.15 14.94 6.59
N ASP A 10 13.48 15.09 6.56
CA ASP A 10 14.30 15.64 5.47
C ASP A 10 13.63 15.59 4.09
N ALA A 11 13.53 16.76 3.47
CA ALA A 11 13.08 16.89 2.10
C ALA A 11 13.89 15.92 1.24
N PRO A 12 13.25 14.98 0.52
CA PRO A 12 13.99 14.06 -0.32
C PRO A 12 14.81 14.89 -1.31
N THR A 13 16.13 14.79 -1.19
CA THR A 13 17.08 15.52 -2.04
C THR A 13 16.94 15.11 -3.51
N ASP A 14 16.28 13.97 -3.76
CA ASP A 14 15.95 13.43 -5.08
C ASP A 14 14.44 13.45 -5.35
N LEU A 15 14.01 14.36 -6.24
CA LEU A 15 12.64 14.47 -6.73
C LEU A 15 12.13 13.14 -7.32
N ARG A 16 13.00 12.33 -7.92
CA ARG A 16 12.62 11.02 -8.50
C ARG A 16 12.22 10.02 -7.43
N ARG A 17 12.87 10.06 -6.26
CA ARG A 17 12.50 9.21 -5.13
C ARG A 17 11.20 9.65 -4.49
N LEU A 18 10.97 10.95 -4.39
CA LEU A 18 9.66 11.48 -3.99
C LEU A 18 8.55 11.04 -4.94
N LEU A 19 8.82 11.07 -6.25
CA LEU A 19 7.90 10.63 -7.29
C LEU A 19 7.61 9.13 -7.24
N ALA A 20 8.67 8.33 -7.16
CA ALA A 20 8.59 6.89 -6.98
C ALA A 20 7.69 6.57 -5.79
N PHE A 21 8.00 7.15 -4.63
CA PHE A 21 7.25 6.96 -3.42
C PHE A 21 5.77 7.37 -3.59
N ARG A 22 5.49 8.57 -4.09
CA ARG A 22 4.11 9.06 -4.18
C ARG A 22 3.28 8.32 -5.24
N ALA A 23 3.77 8.17 -6.46
CA ALA A 23 2.99 7.62 -7.57
C ALA A 23 3.03 6.08 -7.58
N HIS A 24 4.22 5.47 -7.61
CA HIS A 24 4.33 4.00 -7.60
C HIS A 24 3.88 3.41 -6.27
N GLY A 25 4.17 4.10 -5.16
CA GLY A 25 3.67 3.71 -3.86
C GLY A 25 2.15 3.73 -3.79
N ALA A 26 1.50 4.77 -4.28
CA ALA A 26 0.03 4.83 -4.37
C ALA A 26 -0.56 3.69 -5.21
N ALA A 27 0.03 3.40 -6.37
CA ALA A 27 -0.44 2.33 -7.25
C ALA A 27 -0.25 0.95 -6.60
N ARG A 28 0.90 0.66 -6.00
CA ARG A 28 1.17 -0.60 -5.28
C ARG A 28 0.27 -0.76 -4.07
N LEU A 29 0.02 0.31 -3.34
CA LEU A 29 -0.87 0.30 -2.19
C LEU A 29 -2.31 0.01 -2.61
N LEU A 30 -2.83 0.76 -3.59
CA LEU A 30 -4.19 0.59 -4.07
C LEU A 30 -4.38 -0.78 -4.74
N LEU A 31 -3.65 -1.06 -5.82
CA LEU A 31 -3.90 -2.24 -6.65
C LEU A 31 -3.33 -3.53 -6.05
N GLY A 32 -2.35 -3.40 -5.17
CA GLY A 32 -1.61 -4.53 -4.63
C GLY A 32 -1.93 -4.81 -3.17
N CYS A 33 -1.72 -3.84 -2.28
CA CYS A 33 -1.92 -4.04 -0.84
C CYS A 33 -3.40 -4.23 -0.49
N ARG A 34 -4.31 -3.37 -0.99
CA ARG A 34 -5.76 -3.51 -0.70
C ARG A 34 -6.32 -4.83 -1.22
N ALA A 35 -5.98 -5.21 -2.45
CA ALA A 35 -6.42 -6.49 -3.02
C ALA A 35 -5.94 -7.70 -2.21
N ARG A 36 -4.69 -7.68 -1.74
CA ARG A 36 -4.13 -8.74 -0.89
C ARG A 36 -4.73 -8.75 0.51
N LEU A 37 -5.05 -7.59 1.06
CA LEU A 37 -5.77 -7.51 2.34
C LEU A 37 -7.16 -8.15 2.23
N GLU A 38 -7.90 -7.87 1.16
CA GLU A 38 -9.19 -8.52 0.89
C GLU A 38 -9.03 -10.05 0.72
N ASP A 39 -7.95 -10.52 0.09
CA ASP A 39 -7.63 -11.95 -0.01
C ASP A 39 -7.37 -12.59 1.36
N VAL A 40 -6.58 -11.93 2.22
CA VAL A 40 -6.31 -12.41 3.58
C VAL A 40 -7.60 -12.48 4.39
N GLU A 41 -8.43 -11.43 4.36
CA GLU A 41 -9.72 -11.40 5.05
C GLU A 41 -10.66 -12.50 4.57
N GLY A 42 -10.73 -12.72 3.25
CA GLY A 42 -11.51 -13.79 2.64
C GLY A 42 -11.01 -15.19 3.04
N ALA A 43 -9.69 -15.40 3.07
CA ALA A 43 -9.08 -16.65 3.49
C ALA A 43 -9.35 -16.95 4.97
N VAL A 44 -9.26 -15.95 5.85
CA VAL A 44 -9.63 -16.07 7.27
C VAL A 44 -11.10 -16.44 7.42
N ALA A 45 -12.00 -15.72 6.73
CA ALA A 45 -13.44 -16.00 6.79
C ALA A 45 -13.80 -17.41 6.28
N ALA A 46 -13.00 -17.96 5.36
CA ALA A 46 -13.15 -19.32 4.84
C ALA A 46 -12.47 -20.41 5.70
N GLY A 47 -11.85 -20.05 6.84
CA GLY A 47 -11.10 -20.97 7.70
C GLY A 47 -9.78 -21.46 7.08
N GLN A 48 -9.28 -20.80 6.04
CA GLN A 48 -8.05 -21.16 5.32
C GLN A 48 -6.83 -20.45 5.92
N ARG A 49 -6.49 -20.77 7.17
CA ARG A 49 -5.47 -20.04 7.95
C ARG A 49 -4.08 -20.05 7.31
N GLU A 50 -3.61 -21.21 6.85
CA GLU A 50 -2.29 -21.32 6.21
C GLU A 50 -2.20 -20.44 4.95
N THR A 51 -3.26 -20.45 4.14
CA THR A 51 -3.39 -19.58 2.97
C THR A 51 -3.36 -18.10 3.37
N ALA A 52 -4.10 -17.73 4.41
CA ALA A 52 -4.13 -16.36 4.92
C ALA A 52 -2.74 -15.88 5.38
N VAL A 53 -1.97 -16.74 6.04
CA VAL A 53 -0.58 -16.43 6.47
C VAL A 53 0.33 -16.19 5.27
N LEU A 54 0.29 -17.07 4.26
CA LEU A 54 1.10 -16.91 3.05
C LEU A 54 0.74 -15.61 2.31
N MET A 55 -0.54 -15.30 2.19
CA MET A 55 -1.02 -14.05 1.62
C MET A 55 -0.61 -12.82 2.46
N ALA A 56 -0.60 -12.95 3.79
CA ALA A 56 -0.15 -11.89 4.70
C ALA A 56 1.35 -11.58 4.53
N TYR A 57 2.19 -12.59 4.26
CA TYR A 57 3.59 -12.36 3.92
C TYR A 57 3.75 -11.53 2.66
N GLU A 58 3.01 -11.85 1.60
CA GLU A 58 3.03 -11.04 0.38
C GLU A 58 2.53 -9.61 0.61
N LEU A 59 1.45 -9.46 1.39
CA LEU A 59 0.88 -8.17 1.75
C LEU A 59 1.90 -7.29 2.49
N VAL A 60 2.56 -7.85 3.50
CA VAL A 60 3.60 -7.17 4.29
C VAL A 60 4.78 -6.79 3.40
N GLN A 61 5.31 -7.72 2.60
CA GLN A 61 6.43 -7.44 1.71
C GLN A 61 6.10 -6.32 0.72
N LEU A 62 4.90 -6.33 0.15
CA LEU A 62 4.45 -5.29 -0.76
C LEU A 62 4.31 -3.93 -0.06
N SER A 63 3.73 -3.91 1.14
CA SER A 63 3.63 -2.71 1.98
C SER A 63 5.00 -2.13 2.34
N LEU A 64 5.96 -2.98 2.72
CA LEU A 64 7.33 -2.58 3.02
C LEU A 64 8.05 -2.05 1.77
N SER A 65 7.83 -2.68 0.60
CA SER A 65 8.42 -2.20 -0.66
C SER A 65 7.97 -0.77 -0.99
N VAL A 66 6.73 -0.41 -0.65
CA VAL A 66 6.21 0.96 -0.82
C VAL A 66 6.98 1.92 0.09
N ARG A 67 7.28 1.53 1.32
CA ARG A 67 8.05 2.35 2.27
C ARG A 67 9.48 2.58 1.79
N GLY A 68 10.10 1.55 1.21
CA GLY A 68 11.45 1.61 0.66
C GLY A 68 11.59 2.56 -0.54
N LEU A 69 10.52 2.84 -1.31
CA LEU A 69 10.57 3.71 -2.49
C LEU A 69 11.07 5.14 -2.19
N ARG A 70 10.98 5.60 -0.94
CA ARG A 70 11.47 6.92 -0.52
C ARG A 70 13.00 6.99 -0.44
N THR A 71 13.67 5.84 -0.34
CA THR A 71 15.11 5.72 -0.13
C THR A 71 15.74 4.91 -1.27
N GLU A 72 15.90 3.60 -1.11
CA GLU A 72 16.64 2.72 -2.02
C GLU A 72 15.72 1.75 -2.77
N GLY A 73 14.45 1.66 -2.38
CA GLY A 73 13.50 0.68 -2.89
C GLY A 73 13.35 0.67 -4.40
N GLU A 74 13.10 -0.52 -4.92
CA GLU A 74 12.99 -0.78 -6.35
C GLU A 74 11.64 -0.35 -6.90
N LEU A 75 11.63 0.20 -8.13
CA LEU A 75 10.43 0.69 -8.84
C LEU A 75 9.63 -0.43 -9.51
N THR A 76 10.29 -1.51 -9.90
CA THR A 76 9.66 -2.69 -10.49
C THR A 76 9.15 -3.60 -9.38
N TYR A 77 7.94 -4.14 -9.53
CA TYR A 77 7.36 -5.13 -8.63
C TYR A 77 6.46 -6.05 -9.47
N GLY A 78 6.63 -7.36 -9.32
CA GLY A 78 5.64 -8.34 -9.81
C GLY A 78 5.70 -8.74 -11.30
N ARG A 79 6.83 -8.57 -12.00
CA ARG A 79 7.04 -9.19 -13.33
C ARG A 79 8.28 -10.07 -13.31
N ASP A 80 8.11 -11.36 -13.04
CA ASP A 80 9.10 -12.43 -13.30
C ASP A 80 10.54 -12.16 -12.79
N GLU A 81 10.71 -11.23 -11.87
CA GLU A 81 12.01 -10.80 -11.36
C GLU A 81 12.32 -11.61 -10.10
N VAL A 82 13.13 -12.65 -10.28
CA VAL A 82 13.73 -13.44 -9.20
C VAL A 82 14.66 -12.64 -8.28
N ALA A 83 14.96 -11.38 -8.62
CA ALA A 83 15.94 -10.53 -7.95
C ALA A 83 15.33 -9.31 -7.23
N PHE A 84 14.01 -9.20 -7.13
CA PHE A 84 13.35 -8.08 -6.45
C PHE A 84 13.54 -8.17 -4.92
N ASP A 85 14.07 -7.11 -4.31
CA ASP A 85 14.16 -6.98 -2.86
C ASP A 85 13.02 -6.08 -2.30
N PRO A 86 11.99 -6.66 -1.64
CA PRO A 86 10.91 -5.88 -1.01
C PRO A 86 11.38 -5.03 0.17
N PHE A 87 12.59 -5.25 0.67
CA PHE A 87 13.13 -4.63 1.87
C PHE A 87 14.19 -3.57 1.58
N ALA A 88 14.56 -3.37 0.32
CA ALA A 88 15.56 -2.37 -0.08
C ALA A 88 15.20 -0.98 0.46
N GLY A 89 16.09 -0.42 1.29
CA GLY A 89 15.91 0.89 1.93
C GLY A 89 14.92 0.94 3.09
N VAL A 90 14.43 -0.21 3.58
CA VAL A 90 13.55 -0.33 4.74
C VAL A 90 14.38 -0.66 5.98
N PRO A 91 14.17 0.00 7.14
CA PRO A 91 14.88 -0.34 8.37
C PRO A 91 14.66 -1.80 8.78
N ALA A 92 15.74 -2.49 9.22
CA ALA A 92 15.69 -3.91 9.55
C ALA A 92 14.67 -4.25 10.66
N ASP A 93 14.45 -3.36 11.63
CA ASP A 93 13.44 -3.54 12.66
C ASP A 93 12.01 -3.51 12.08
N GLU A 94 11.73 -2.63 11.11
CA GLU A 94 10.43 -2.61 10.42
C GLU A 94 10.19 -3.88 9.61
N VAL A 95 11.24 -4.39 8.97
CA VAL A 95 11.19 -5.66 8.23
C VAL A 95 10.87 -6.81 9.18
N ARG A 96 11.60 -6.91 10.30
CA ARG A 96 11.39 -7.93 11.32
C ARG A 96 9.98 -7.87 11.89
N ASP A 97 9.50 -6.68 12.24
CA ASP A 97 8.18 -6.48 12.81
C ASP A 97 7.06 -6.82 11.84
N GLY A 98 7.21 -6.44 10.56
CA GLY A 98 6.26 -6.81 9.52
C GLY A 98 6.20 -8.32 9.30
N LEU A 99 7.35 -8.97 9.12
CA LEU A 99 7.40 -10.42 8.89
C LEU A 99 6.88 -11.21 10.09
N ARG A 100 7.18 -10.75 11.31
CA ARG A 100 6.61 -11.31 12.53
C ARG A 100 5.09 -11.20 12.57
N LEU A 101 4.53 -10.04 12.21
CA LEU A 101 3.08 -9.86 12.14
C LEU A 101 2.41 -10.85 11.17
N ALA A 102 3.02 -11.11 10.00
CA ALA A 102 2.51 -12.12 9.08
C ALA A 102 2.61 -13.53 9.67
N ALA A 103 3.74 -13.87 10.29
CA ALA A 103 4.00 -15.18 10.90
C ALA A 103 3.01 -15.54 12.01
N GLU A 104 2.66 -14.56 12.86
CA GLU A 104 1.76 -14.75 14.01
C GLU A 104 0.38 -15.28 13.60
N GLY A 105 -0.05 -15.08 12.35
CA GLY A 105 -1.30 -15.65 11.85
C GLY A 105 -1.34 -17.19 11.88
N GLY A 106 -0.19 -17.86 11.97
CA GLY A 106 -0.12 -19.31 12.13
C GLY A 106 -0.53 -19.81 13.52
N ASP A 107 -0.35 -18.97 14.55
CA ASP A 107 -0.62 -19.30 15.96
C ASP A 107 -1.97 -18.76 16.44
N VAL A 108 -2.63 -17.94 15.63
CA VAL A 108 -3.91 -17.30 15.91
C VAL A 108 -5.04 -18.34 15.97
N THR A 109 -5.93 -18.23 16.95
CA THR A 109 -7.16 -19.03 17.02
C THR A 109 -8.29 -18.38 16.23
N ASP A 110 -9.43 -19.06 16.08
CA ASP A 110 -10.62 -18.45 15.44
C ASP A 110 -11.09 -17.21 16.23
N GLU A 111 -10.97 -17.25 17.56
CA GLU A 111 -11.32 -16.16 18.47
C GLU A 111 -10.38 -14.95 18.31
N ASP A 112 -9.11 -15.20 18.00
CA ASP A 112 -8.08 -14.18 17.85
C ASP A 112 -7.95 -13.64 16.42
N SER A 113 -8.67 -14.23 15.46
CA SER A 113 -8.50 -13.96 14.02
C SER A 113 -8.79 -12.50 13.65
N GLU A 114 -9.82 -11.89 14.25
CA GLU A 114 -10.14 -10.49 14.02
C GLU A 114 -9.08 -9.55 14.59
N ALA A 115 -8.51 -9.87 15.76
CA ALA A 115 -7.45 -9.07 16.38
C ALA A 115 -6.17 -9.08 15.53
N TRP A 116 -5.85 -10.22 14.90
CA TRP A 116 -4.76 -10.31 13.94
C TRP A 116 -5.02 -9.53 12.65
N LEU A 117 -6.22 -9.65 12.07
CA LEU A 117 -6.63 -8.87 10.90
C LEU A 117 -6.55 -7.37 11.18
N GLU A 118 -6.98 -6.92 12.35
CA GLU A 118 -6.91 -5.50 12.72
C GLU A 118 -5.46 -5.00 12.77
N ARG A 119 -4.52 -5.82 13.22
CA ARG A 119 -3.09 -5.48 13.20
C ARG A 119 -2.52 -5.43 11.78
N LEU A 120 -2.99 -6.28 10.87
CA LEU A 120 -2.65 -6.19 9.44
C LEU A 120 -3.22 -4.91 8.80
N ARG A 121 -4.48 -4.57 9.10
CA ARG A 121 -5.08 -3.30 8.66
C ARG A 121 -4.28 -2.11 9.16
N ALA A 122 -3.91 -2.10 10.44
CA ALA A 122 -3.08 -1.06 11.03
C ALA A 122 -1.70 -0.96 10.37
N HIS A 123 -1.09 -2.08 9.98
CA HIS A 123 0.17 -2.09 9.23
C HIS A 123 0.03 -1.43 7.85
N ILE A 124 -1.07 -1.66 7.13
CA ILE A 124 -1.36 -1.00 5.84
C ILE A 124 -1.69 0.48 6.03
N ALA A 125 -2.46 0.82 7.06
CA ALA A 125 -2.79 2.20 7.42
C ALA A 125 -1.53 3.02 7.73
N ALA A 126 -0.52 2.41 8.36
CA ALA A 126 0.77 3.06 8.57
C ALA A 126 1.49 3.40 7.24
N THR A 127 1.36 2.56 6.22
CA THR A 127 1.90 2.82 4.87
C THR A 127 1.11 3.89 4.13
N GLU A 128 -0.23 3.87 4.26
CA GLU A 128 -1.13 4.93 3.77
C GLU A 128 -0.77 6.30 4.33
N ALA A 129 -0.56 6.37 5.66
CA ALA A 129 -0.17 7.59 6.35
C ALA A 129 1.16 8.13 5.84
N ARG A 130 2.15 7.26 5.58
CA ARG A 130 3.44 7.68 4.99
C ARG A 130 3.27 8.27 3.59
N LEU A 131 2.34 7.73 2.79
CA LEU A 131 2.00 8.26 1.47
C LEU A 131 1.15 9.54 1.52
N GLY A 132 0.78 9.99 2.71
CA GLY A 132 0.00 11.20 2.95
C GLY A 132 -1.50 11.02 2.80
N TYR A 133 -2.01 9.79 2.84
CA TYR A 133 -3.45 9.54 2.93
C TYR A 133 -3.88 9.55 4.39
N THR A 134 -4.94 10.30 4.68
CA THR A 134 -5.55 10.38 6.02
C THR A 134 -6.78 9.48 6.14
N GLU A 135 -7.20 8.86 5.03
CA GLU A 135 -8.34 7.95 4.93
C GLU A 135 -7.89 6.69 4.19
N PRO A 136 -8.46 5.51 4.51
CA PRO A 136 -8.14 4.27 3.81
C PRO A 136 -8.45 4.36 2.32
N LEU A 137 -7.58 3.75 1.50
CA LEU A 137 -7.86 3.61 0.06
C LEU A 137 -9.02 2.65 -0.19
N PRO A 138 -9.82 2.86 -1.25
CA PRO A 138 -11.00 2.05 -1.51
C PRO A 138 -10.65 0.60 -1.85
N ASP A 139 -11.54 -0.31 -1.47
CA ASP A 139 -11.52 -1.73 -1.82
C ASP A 139 -11.66 -1.91 -3.32
N VAL A 140 -10.64 -2.44 -4.00
CA VAL A 140 -10.57 -2.38 -5.46
C VAL A 140 -11.43 -3.46 -6.13
N ARG A 141 -11.76 -4.54 -5.42
CA ARG A 141 -12.57 -5.64 -5.96
C ARG A 141 -14.07 -5.48 -5.81
N SER A 142 -14.53 -4.43 -5.12
CA SER A 142 -15.95 -4.06 -5.20
C SER A 142 -16.23 -3.32 -6.52
N GLY A 143 -17.38 -3.56 -7.16
CA GLY A 143 -17.77 -2.84 -8.40
C GLY A 143 -17.80 -1.31 -8.23
N SER A 144 -18.03 -0.82 -7.01
CA SER A 144 -17.94 0.60 -6.63
C SER A 144 -16.51 1.11 -6.37
N GLY A 145 -15.61 0.18 -6.06
CA GLY A 145 -14.25 0.38 -5.59
C GLY A 145 -13.27 0.80 -6.66
N MET A 146 -13.39 0.16 -7.81
CA MET A 146 -12.72 0.57 -9.04
C MET A 146 -13.06 2.04 -9.34
N MET A 147 -14.35 2.42 -9.31
CA MET A 147 -14.80 3.82 -9.51
C MET A 147 -14.27 4.85 -8.48
N LYS A 148 -13.78 4.43 -7.31
CA LYS A 148 -13.21 5.32 -6.29
C LYS A 148 -11.70 5.55 -6.45
N GLY A 149 -10.94 4.53 -6.83
CA GLY A 149 -9.58 4.76 -7.34
C GLY A 149 -9.62 5.69 -8.54
N PHE A 150 -10.67 5.55 -9.34
CA PHE A 150 -11.01 6.40 -10.46
C PHE A 150 -11.01 7.91 -10.07
N LYS A 151 -11.69 8.29 -8.99
CA LYS A 151 -11.77 9.67 -8.47
C LYS A 151 -10.49 10.19 -7.80
N LEU A 152 -9.73 9.31 -7.16
CA LEU A 152 -8.49 9.64 -6.44
C LEU A 152 -7.35 10.01 -7.43
N ALA A 153 -7.39 9.47 -8.66
CA ALA A 153 -6.60 9.90 -9.82
C ALA A 153 -6.72 11.39 -10.10
N ARG A 154 -7.96 11.87 -10.01
CA ARG A 154 -8.41 13.16 -10.53
C ARG A 154 -8.07 14.35 -9.67
N THR A 155 -7.79 14.08 -8.40
CA THR A 155 -7.66 15.11 -7.38
C THR A 155 -6.19 15.50 -7.18
N TRP A 156 -5.27 14.58 -7.44
CA TRP A 156 -3.83 14.83 -7.40
C TRP A 156 -3.28 15.50 -8.66
N GLU A 157 -4.07 15.47 -9.71
CA GLU A 157 -3.75 15.91 -11.06
C GLU A 157 -3.29 17.38 -11.20
N PRO A 158 -3.90 18.39 -10.55
CA PRO A 158 -3.40 19.76 -10.63
C PRO A 158 -2.12 20.01 -9.82
N LEU A 159 -1.90 19.23 -8.76
CA LEU A 159 -0.74 19.34 -7.86
C LEU A 159 0.48 18.62 -8.41
N LEU A 160 0.25 17.48 -9.05
CA LEU A 160 1.24 16.77 -9.85
C LEU A 160 1.62 17.65 -11.06
N ARG A 161 0.65 18.32 -11.70
CA ARG A 161 0.94 19.38 -12.68
C ARG A 161 1.71 20.61 -12.14
N ARG A 162 1.38 21.14 -10.95
CA ARG A 162 2.08 22.31 -10.35
C ARG A 162 3.49 21.99 -9.83
N ALA A 163 3.76 20.75 -9.47
CA ALA A 163 5.06 20.28 -9.00
C ALA A 163 5.89 19.57 -10.08
N SER A 164 5.40 19.50 -11.33
CA SER A 164 6.00 18.75 -12.47
C SER A 164 6.14 17.24 -12.22
N LEU A 165 5.18 16.67 -11.51
CA LEU A 165 5.07 15.27 -11.12
C LEU A 165 3.92 14.59 -11.90
N PRO A 166 3.94 13.27 -12.16
CA PRO A 166 2.88 12.55 -12.89
C PRO A 166 1.73 12.17 -11.96
N ASP A 167 0.52 12.04 -12.50
CA ASP A 167 -0.74 11.85 -11.76
C ASP A 167 -0.83 10.57 -10.93
N LEU A 168 -1.55 10.65 -9.80
CA LEU A 168 -1.52 9.62 -8.77
C LEU A 168 -2.26 8.34 -9.18
N LEU A 169 -3.30 8.47 -10.00
CA LEU A 169 -4.00 7.37 -10.63
C LEU A 169 -4.42 7.81 -12.07
N PRO A 170 -4.85 6.91 -12.98
CA PRO A 170 -4.95 7.18 -14.42
C PRO A 170 -6.01 8.22 -14.84
N ASP A 171 -5.87 8.89 -16.00
CA ASP A 171 -6.86 9.91 -16.47
C ASP A 171 -8.24 9.37 -16.89
N ALA A 172 -8.30 8.12 -17.34
CA ALA A 172 -9.57 7.45 -17.60
C ALA A 172 -10.34 7.20 -16.30
N TRP A 173 -9.57 7.15 -15.20
CA TRP A 173 -10.04 6.87 -13.87
C TRP A 173 -10.98 8.02 -13.39
N LYS A 174 -10.79 9.18 -13.98
CA LYS A 174 -11.30 10.45 -13.51
C LYS A 174 -12.74 10.73 -13.98
N ARG A 175 -13.14 10.32 -15.18
CA ARG A 175 -14.35 10.83 -15.86
C ARG A 175 -15.66 10.27 -15.27
N ARG A 176 -16.73 11.09 -15.21
CA ARG A 176 -18.07 10.59 -14.83
C ARG A 176 -18.54 9.65 -15.94
N ALA A 177 -19.12 8.51 -15.58
CA ALA A 177 -19.92 7.74 -16.51
C ALA A 177 -21.20 8.53 -16.76
N ASP A 178 -21.46 8.86 -18.03
CA ASP A 178 -22.75 9.39 -18.48
C ASP A 178 -23.77 8.23 -18.56
#